data_AF-A0A679FML2-F1
#
_entry.id   AF-A0A679FML2-F1
#
_cell.length_a   1.000
_cell.length_b   1.000
_cell.length_c   1.000
_cell.angle_alpha   90.00
_cell.angle_beta   90.00
_cell.angle_gamma   90.00
#
_symmetry.space_group_name_H-M   'P 1'
#
loop_
_entity.id
_entity.type
_entity.pdbx_description
1 polymer ?
#
loop_
_entity_poly.entity_id
_entity_poly.type
_entity_poly.pdbx_seq_one_letter_code
_entity_poly.pdbx_strand_id
1 'polypeptide(L)'
;MESFISLLVFTLPGLLAYFWIQLFGLTPTVKHQSTEMLAISALLWIPVVITVLFVYQLLAYVSSLDVIHLRVDVPILKKDWTMINKLSDIATLSDNVWFLLYFVASSIIVSFYLAKFICKKGYKKFLDKVNQVRKENGLAPLSENTTVWNEVFLGNEGQVVEVYKIDKPDEKVIGCIKKVSRAFEPEKNIVLEGVEHWTKVMEHYEVETEDAFIDTKTGLVIKIYNLEQALEAQDLYNKKVSNSTTS
;
A
#
# COMPACT_ATOMS: atom_id res chain seq x y z
N MET A 1 -11.14 -30.32 -13.55
CA MET A 1 -10.15 -30.30 -12.45
C MET A 1 -8.81 -29.77 -12.94
N GLU A 2 -8.22 -30.37 -13.98
CA GLU A 2 -6.99 -29.88 -14.63
C GLU A 2 -7.04 -28.40 -15.05
N SER A 3 -8.13 -27.98 -15.70
CA SER A 3 -8.32 -26.57 -16.10
C SER A 3 -8.36 -25.61 -14.89
N PHE A 4 -8.92 -26.04 -13.76
CA PHE A 4 -8.97 -25.24 -12.54
C PHE A 4 -7.59 -25.15 -11.86
N ILE A 5 -6.85 -26.27 -11.78
CA ILE A 5 -5.50 -26.31 -11.20
C ILE A 5 -4.54 -25.47 -12.05
N SER A 6 -4.60 -25.62 -13.38
CA SER A 6 -3.83 -24.81 -14.32
C SER A 6 -4.13 -23.32 -14.13
N LEU A 7 -5.41 -22.94 -14.10
CA LEU A 7 -5.82 -21.56 -13.85
C LEU A 7 -5.23 -21.03 -12.53
N LEU A 8 -5.30 -21.82 -11.45
CA LEU A 8 -4.77 -21.43 -10.14
C LEU A 8 -3.25 -21.21 -10.20
N VAL A 9 -2.50 -22.14 -10.78
CA VAL A 9 -1.04 -22.05 -10.91
C VAL A 9 -0.61 -20.86 -11.78
N PHE A 10 -1.36 -20.56 -12.84
CA PHE A 10 -1.01 -19.52 -13.81
C PHE A 10 -1.53 -18.11 -13.47
N THR A 11 -2.54 -17.97 -12.62
CA THR A 11 -3.14 -16.65 -12.32
C THR A 11 -2.92 -16.17 -10.90
N LEU A 12 -2.99 -17.09 -9.92
CA LEU A 12 -2.95 -16.73 -8.50
C LEU A 12 -1.68 -15.97 -8.10
N PRO A 13 -0.45 -16.40 -8.49
CA PRO A 13 0.78 -15.73 -8.04
C PRO A 13 0.86 -14.26 -8.47
N GLY A 14 0.45 -13.98 -9.72
CA GLY A 14 0.44 -12.63 -10.28
C GLY A 14 -0.62 -11.73 -9.65
N LEU A 15 -1.83 -12.26 -9.46
CA LEU A 15 -2.91 -11.55 -8.78
C LEU A 15 -2.55 -11.22 -7.33
N LEU A 16 -1.94 -12.15 -6.59
CA LEU A 16 -1.47 -11.90 -5.23
C LEU A 16 -0.46 -10.76 -5.20
N ALA A 17 0.56 -10.80 -6.08
CA ALA A 17 1.55 -9.73 -6.17
C ALA A 17 0.90 -8.37 -6.47
N TYR A 18 -0.05 -8.34 -7.40
CA TYR A 18 -0.81 -7.13 -7.72
C TYR A 18 -1.55 -6.56 -6.51
N PHE A 19 -2.30 -7.39 -5.77
CA PHE A 19 -3.02 -6.95 -4.59
C PHE A 19 -2.08 -6.51 -3.45
N TRP A 20 -0.96 -7.20 -3.24
CA TRP A 20 0.05 -6.78 -2.27
C TRP A 20 0.63 -5.41 -2.58
N ILE A 21 0.96 -5.14 -3.86
CA ILE A 21 1.47 -3.83 -4.29
C ILE A 21 0.48 -2.72 -3.95
N GLN A 22 -0.81 -2.93 -4.19
CA GLN A 22 -1.85 -1.96 -3.85
C GLN A 22 -2.00 -1.78 -2.34
N LEU A 23 -2.02 -2.88 -1.58
CA LEU A 23 -2.14 -2.85 -0.13
C LEU A 23 -0.95 -2.16 0.54
N PHE A 24 0.23 -2.21 -0.08
CA PHE A 24 1.43 -1.52 0.39
C PHE A 24 1.50 -0.03 -0.01
N GLY A 25 0.48 0.49 -0.69
CA GLY A 25 0.34 1.92 -0.95
C GLY A 25 0.72 2.37 -2.36
N LEU A 26 1.23 1.49 -3.21
CA LEU A 26 1.38 1.77 -4.65
C LEU A 26 0.04 1.58 -5.35
N THR A 27 -0.82 2.56 -5.10
CA THR A 27 -2.14 2.65 -5.69
C THR A 27 -2.02 3.43 -7.01
N PRO A 28 -2.62 2.97 -8.14
CA PRO A 28 -2.62 3.78 -9.36
C PRO A 28 -3.26 5.18 -9.16
N THR A 29 -3.29 6.00 -10.20
CA THR A 29 -4.06 7.27 -10.18
C THR A 29 -5.52 7.08 -10.58
N VAL A 30 -5.80 6.04 -11.37
CA VAL A 30 -7.13 5.66 -11.85
C VAL A 30 -7.36 4.18 -11.59
N LYS A 31 -8.59 3.80 -11.25
CA LYS A 31 -8.93 2.40 -11.03
C LYS A 31 -8.75 1.62 -12.33
N HIS A 32 -7.85 0.63 -12.32
CA HIS A 32 -7.63 -0.23 -13.48
C HIS A 32 -8.89 -1.02 -13.85
N GLN A 33 -9.13 -1.17 -15.14
CA GLN A 33 -10.14 -2.10 -15.64
C GLN A 33 -9.71 -3.55 -15.42
N SER A 34 -10.67 -4.49 -15.44
CA SER A 34 -10.38 -5.91 -15.20
C SER A 34 -9.32 -6.48 -16.16
N THR A 35 -9.30 -6.00 -17.41
CA THR A 35 -8.31 -6.39 -18.42
C THR A 35 -6.90 -5.87 -18.11
N GLU A 36 -6.77 -4.61 -17.68
CA GLU A 36 -5.49 -4.02 -17.26
C GLU A 36 -4.96 -4.71 -16.00
N MET A 37 -5.84 -5.00 -15.04
CA MET A 37 -5.49 -5.79 -13.85
C MET A 37 -4.94 -7.16 -14.24
N LEU A 38 -5.60 -7.87 -15.17
CA LEU A 38 -5.13 -9.17 -15.65
C LEU A 38 -3.78 -9.06 -16.37
N ALA A 39 -3.58 -8.05 -17.22
CA ALA A 39 -2.33 -7.83 -17.92
C ALA A 39 -1.16 -7.56 -16.94
N ILE A 40 -1.37 -6.69 -15.96
CA ILE A 40 -0.36 -6.40 -14.92
C ILE A 40 -0.09 -7.64 -14.08
N SER A 41 -1.14 -8.38 -13.71
CA SER A 41 -1.00 -9.63 -12.96
C SER A 41 -0.21 -10.67 -13.75
N ALA A 42 -0.41 -10.78 -15.06
CA ALA A 42 0.37 -11.67 -15.92
C ALA A 42 1.85 -11.27 -15.99
N LEU A 43 2.16 -9.97 -16.01
CA LEU A 43 3.55 -9.49 -15.93
C LEU A 43 4.20 -9.80 -14.58
N LEU A 44 3.47 -9.64 -13.48
CA LEU A 44 3.93 -9.95 -12.13
C LEU A 44 4.02 -11.45 -11.85
N TRP A 45 3.25 -12.27 -12.57
CA TRP A 45 3.28 -13.72 -12.45
C TRP A 45 4.67 -14.29 -12.78
N ILE A 46 5.30 -13.80 -13.85
CA ILE A 46 6.61 -14.28 -14.34
C ILE A 46 7.67 -14.26 -13.21
N PRO A 47 8.01 -13.12 -12.59
CA PRO A 47 9.04 -13.07 -11.56
C PRO A 47 8.68 -13.87 -10.30
N VAL A 48 7.39 -13.97 -9.94
CA VAL A 48 6.96 -14.78 -8.79
C VAL A 48 7.19 -16.26 -9.08
N VAL A 49 6.69 -16.77 -10.21
CA VAL A 49 6.80 -18.18 -10.55
C VAL A 49 8.23 -18.60 -10.80
N ILE A 50 9.04 -17.79 -11.49
CA ILE A 50 10.48 -18.06 -11.65
C ILE A 50 11.14 -18.24 -10.27
N THR A 51 10.83 -17.36 -9.32
CA THR A 51 11.44 -17.43 -7.98
C THR A 51 10.95 -18.65 -7.20
N VAL A 52 9.64 -18.96 -7.25
CA VAL A 52 9.08 -20.16 -6.60
C VAL A 52 9.70 -21.43 -7.17
N LEU A 53 9.76 -21.56 -8.50
CA LEU A 53 10.34 -22.72 -9.17
C LEU A 53 11.85 -22.83 -8.93
N PHE A 54 12.56 -21.71 -8.85
CA PHE A 54 13.97 -21.70 -8.50
C PHE A 54 14.22 -22.24 -7.09
N VAL A 55 13.42 -21.79 -6.10
CA VAL A 55 13.48 -22.33 -4.74
C VAL A 55 13.13 -23.82 -4.73
N TYR A 56 12.12 -24.23 -5.49
CA TYR A 56 11.75 -25.64 -5.62
C TYR A 56 12.90 -26.47 -6.18
N GLN A 57 13.52 -26.01 -7.27
CA GLN A 57 14.65 -26.68 -7.92
C GLN A 57 15.85 -26.83 -6.97
N LEU A 58 16.12 -25.82 -6.13
CA LEU A 58 17.16 -25.91 -5.09
C LEU A 58 16.82 -26.96 -4.03
N LEU A 59 15.57 -27.00 -3.56
CA LEU A 59 15.12 -28.01 -2.59
C LEU A 59 15.20 -29.42 -3.17
N ALA A 60 14.78 -29.61 -4.43
CA ALA A 60 14.90 -30.87 -5.14
C ALA A 60 16.36 -31.30 -5.27
N TYR A 61 17.26 -30.39 -5.67
CA TYR A 61 18.70 -30.65 -5.74
C TYR A 61 19.27 -31.06 -4.39
N VAL A 62 18.99 -30.30 -3.31
CA VAL A 62 19.48 -30.62 -1.97
C VAL A 62 18.97 -31.98 -1.48
N SER A 63 17.70 -32.31 -1.77
CA SER A 63 17.12 -33.61 -1.40
C SER A 63 17.76 -34.79 -2.14
N SER A 64 18.31 -34.54 -3.33
CA SER A 64 19.05 -35.53 -4.13
C SER A 64 20.49 -35.75 -3.68
N LEU A 65 21.03 -34.88 -2.83
CA LEU A 65 22.36 -35.05 -2.25
C LEU A 65 22.27 -36.02 -1.07
N ASP A 66 22.81 -37.24 -1.24
CA ASP A 66 22.82 -38.34 -0.25
C ASP A 66 23.51 -38.01 1.11
N VAL A 67 23.92 -36.77 1.34
CA VAL A 67 24.69 -36.33 2.52
C VAL A 67 23.79 -35.75 3.63
N ILE A 68 22.61 -35.21 3.28
CA ILE A 68 21.72 -34.55 4.25
C ILE A 68 20.47 -35.42 4.43
N HIS A 69 20.63 -36.55 5.12
CA HIS A 69 19.48 -37.29 5.63
C HIS A 69 18.85 -36.47 6.77
N LEU A 70 17.96 -35.54 6.45
CA LEU A 70 17.09 -34.91 7.45
C LEU A 70 16.31 -36.04 8.14
N ARG A 71 16.63 -36.29 9.41
CA ARG A 71 16.05 -37.35 10.26
C ARG A 71 14.56 -37.12 10.60
N VAL A 72 13.95 -36.09 10.01
CA VAL A 72 12.59 -35.65 10.25
C VAL A 72 11.77 -36.00 9.02
N ASP A 73 10.87 -36.98 9.13
CA ASP A 73 9.91 -37.36 8.08
C ASP A 73 8.79 -36.31 8.01
N VAL A 74 9.15 -35.10 7.54
CA VAL A 74 8.16 -34.07 7.22
C VAL A 74 7.64 -34.39 5.82
N PRO A 75 6.33 -34.56 5.59
CA PRO A 75 5.76 -34.85 4.27
C PRO A 75 6.18 -33.86 3.17
N ILE A 76 6.45 -32.61 3.55
CA ILE A 76 6.94 -31.55 2.65
C ILE A 76 8.40 -31.78 2.24
N LEU A 77 9.22 -32.46 3.04
CA LEU A 77 10.64 -32.74 2.77
C LEU A 77 10.89 -34.18 2.27
N LYS A 78 9.83 -34.92 1.92
CA LYS A 78 9.97 -36.31 1.45
C LYS A 78 10.80 -36.42 0.18
N LYS A 79 11.40 -37.60 0.01
CA LYS A 79 12.45 -37.99 -0.95
C LYS A 79 12.06 -37.98 -2.45
N ASP A 80 10.87 -37.49 -2.81
CA ASP A 80 10.29 -37.61 -4.16
C ASP A 80 10.24 -36.28 -4.92
N TRP A 81 11.06 -35.30 -4.54
CA TRP A 81 11.16 -34.04 -5.28
C TRP A 81 11.86 -34.29 -6.61
N THR A 82 11.08 -34.34 -7.69
CA THR A 82 11.64 -34.45 -9.04
C THR A 82 12.07 -33.09 -9.54
N MET A 83 13.20 -33.05 -10.25
CA MET A 83 13.66 -31.84 -10.90
C MET A 83 12.74 -31.46 -12.06
N ILE A 84 12.50 -30.16 -12.21
CA ILE A 84 11.70 -29.59 -13.29
C ILE A 84 12.66 -29.19 -14.41
N ASN A 85 12.59 -29.89 -15.54
CA ASN A 85 13.43 -29.59 -16.70
C ASN A 85 12.61 -29.02 -17.85
N LYS A 86 11.31 -29.33 -17.91
CA LYS A 86 10.37 -28.91 -18.94
C LYS A 86 9.11 -28.33 -18.32
N LEU A 87 8.40 -27.50 -19.09
CA LEU A 87 7.10 -26.95 -18.68
C LEU A 87 6.05 -28.04 -18.44
N SER A 88 6.13 -29.16 -19.17
CA SER A 88 5.27 -30.34 -18.98
C SER A 88 5.39 -30.92 -17.58
N ASP A 89 6.58 -30.84 -16.97
CA ASP A 89 6.84 -31.43 -15.65
C ASP A 89 6.09 -30.66 -14.56
N ILE A 90 5.87 -29.36 -14.75
CA ILE A 90 5.05 -28.53 -13.86
C ILE A 90 3.59 -28.99 -13.90
N ALA A 91 3.07 -29.28 -15.09
CA ALA A 91 1.70 -29.76 -15.24
C ALA A 91 1.52 -31.11 -14.53
N THR A 92 2.45 -32.05 -14.74
CA THR A 92 2.43 -33.36 -14.06
C THR A 92 2.59 -33.24 -12.54
N LEU A 93 3.45 -32.35 -12.05
CA LEU A 93 3.62 -32.11 -10.62
C LEU A 93 2.39 -31.45 -9.99
N SER A 94 1.64 -30.66 -10.77
CA SER A 94 0.43 -29.98 -10.28
C SER A 94 -0.70 -30.95 -9.94
N ASP A 95 -0.65 -32.20 -10.44
CA ASP A 95 -1.56 -33.27 -10.03
C ASP A 95 -1.24 -33.82 -8.62
N ASN A 96 -0.07 -33.50 -8.07
CA ASN A 96 0.30 -33.84 -6.69
C ASN A 96 -0.14 -32.74 -5.72
N VAL A 97 -1.04 -33.11 -4.79
CA VAL A 97 -1.58 -32.20 -3.76
C VAL A 97 -0.48 -31.52 -2.92
N TRP A 98 0.62 -32.22 -2.61
CA TRP A 98 1.72 -31.65 -1.83
C TRP A 98 2.51 -30.60 -2.60
N PHE A 99 2.75 -30.85 -3.89
CA PHE A 99 3.37 -29.86 -4.77
C PHE A 99 2.46 -28.63 -4.91
N LEU A 100 1.17 -28.84 -5.11
CA LEU A 100 0.20 -27.74 -5.20
C LEU A 100 0.19 -26.90 -3.92
N LEU A 101 0.17 -27.53 -2.75
CA LEU A 101 0.17 -26.84 -1.46
C LEU A 101 1.48 -26.06 -1.24
N TYR A 102 2.63 -26.66 -1.58
CA TYR A 102 3.92 -25.98 -1.61
C TYR A 102 3.89 -24.76 -2.55
N PHE A 103 3.38 -24.94 -3.77
CA PHE A 103 3.35 -23.91 -4.79
C PHE A 103 2.50 -22.72 -4.36
N VAL A 104 1.31 -22.96 -3.81
CA VAL A 104 0.43 -21.91 -3.28
C VAL A 104 1.10 -21.19 -2.11
N ALA A 105 1.60 -21.91 -1.11
CA ALA A 105 2.24 -21.31 0.06
C ALA A 105 3.47 -20.47 -0.33
N SER A 106 4.32 -21.02 -1.20
CA SER A 106 5.50 -20.33 -1.72
C SER A 106 5.12 -19.12 -2.54
N SER A 107 4.08 -19.20 -3.38
CA SER A 107 3.59 -18.08 -4.17
C SER A 107 3.09 -16.94 -3.29
N ILE A 108 2.40 -17.22 -2.18
CA ILE A 108 1.98 -16.20 -1.21
C ILE A 108 3.21 -15.50 -0.62
N ILE A 109 4.19 -16.26 -0.16
CA ILE A 109 5.41 -15.73 0.47
C ILE A 109 6.23 -14.90 -0.53
N VAL A 110 6.52 -15.47 -1.70
CA VAL A 110 7.34 -14.84 -2.74
C VAL A 110 6.64 -13.59 -3.29
N SER A 111 5.35 -13.65 -3.59
CA SER A 111 4.60 -12.48 -4.08
C SER A 111 4.60 -11.34 -3.06
N PHE A 112 4.46 -11.65 -1.76
CA PHE A 112 4.55 -10.65 -0.69
C PHE A 112 5.91 -9.97 -0.65
N TYR A 113 7.01 -10.73 -0.64
CA TYR A 113 8.36 -10.14 -0.60
C TYR A 113 8.74 -9.41 -1.88
N LEU A 114 8.31 -9.92 -3.04
CA LEU A 114 8.47 -9.23 -4.32
C LEU A 114 7.74 -7.89 -4.32
N ALA A 115 6.47 -7.87 -3.92
CA ALA A 115 5.68 -6.65 -3.80
C ALA A 115 6.33 -5.67 -2.81
N LYS A 116 6.80 -6.14 -1.65
CA LYS A 116 7.51 -5.32 -0.67
C LYS A 116 8.77 -4.69 -1.26
N PHE A 117 9.53 -5.45 -2.05
CA PHE A 117 10.72 -4.93 -2.73
C PHE A 117 10.37 -3.86 -3.77
N ILE A 118 9.34 -4.11 -4.60
CA ILE A 118 8.85 -3.16 -5.59
C ILE A 118 8.40 -1.87 -4.91
N CYS A 119 7.56 -1.95 -3.88
CA CYS A 119 7.03 -0.78 -3.17
C CYS A 119 8.11 0.01 -2.43
N LYS A 120 9.04 -0.66 -1.74
CA LYS A 120 10.04 0.03 -0.91
C LYS A 120 11.21 0.61 -1.70
N LYS A 121 11.65 -0.06 -2.76
CA LYS A 121 12.91 0.29 -3.47
C LYS A 121 12.74 0.39 -4.97
N GLY A 122 11.98 -0.52 -5.58
CA GLY A 122 11.83 -0.61 -7.02
C GLY A 122 11.20 0.64 -7.62
N TYR A 123 10.06 1.06 -7.06
CA TYR A 123 9.28 2.18 -7.57
C TYR A 123 10.03 3.51 -7.47
N LYS A 124 10.64 3.81 -6.31
CA LYS A 124 11.44 5.03 -6.13
C LYS A 124 12.58 5.13 -7.15
N LYS A 125 13.36 4.07 -7.32
CA LYS A 125 14.44 4.04 -8.32
C LYS A 125 13.95 4.24 -9.75
N PHE A 126 12.79 3.65 -10.07
CA PHE A 126 12.16 3.85 -11.37
C PHE A 126 11.72 5.31 -11.56
N LEU A 127 11.06 5.89 -10.55
CA LEU A 127 10.60 7.27 -10.55
C LEU A 127 11.75 8.26 -10.67
N ASP A 128 12.85 8.05 -9.96
CA ASP A 128 14.05 8.90 -10.03
C ASP A 128 14.60 8.97 -11.46
N LYS A 129 14.65 7.82 -12.15
CA LYS A 129 15.07 7.76 -13.56
C LYS A 129 14.08 8.48 -14.49
N VAL A 130 12.77 8.29 -14.27
CA VAL A 130 11.75 9.01 -15.04
C VAL A 130 11.88 10.52 -14.81
N ASN A 131 12.09 10.96 -13.57
CA ASN A 131 12.26 12.36 -13.21
C ASN A 131 13.55 12.96 -13.75
N GLN A 132 14.62 12.18 -13.89
CA GLN A 132 15.82 12.61 -14.59
C GLN A 132 15.49 12.99 -16.05
N VAL A 133 14.84 12.08 -16.80
CA VAL A 133 14.44 12.33 -18.19
C VAL A 133 13.47 13.52 -18.30
N ARG A 134 12.53 13.66 -17.35
CA ARG A 134 11.61 14.81 -17.31
C ARG A 134 12.35 16.13 -17.14
N LYS A 135 13.33 16.20 -16.24
CA LYS A 135 14.17 17.39 -16.03
C LYS A 135 15.00 17.73 -17.26
N GLU A 136 15.58 16.73 -17.93
CA GLU A 136 16.29 16.90 -19.20
C GLU A 136 15.38 17.50 -20.28
N ASN A 137 14.09 17.15 -20.26
CA ASN A 137 13.06 17.70 -21.14
C ASN A 137 12.42 19.02 -20.65
N GLY A 138 12.90 19.62 -19.55
CA GLY A 138 12.34 20.86 -18.99
C GLY A 138 10.96 20.71 -18.33
N LEU A 139 10.56 19.48 -17.98
CA LEU A 139 9.30 19.17 -17.31
C LEU A 139 9.49 19.05 -15.79
N ALA A 140 8.48 19.46 -15.02
CA ALA A 140 8.46 19.28 -13.57
C ALA A 140 8.53 17.79 -13.18
N PRO A 141 9.24 17.41 -12.10
CA PRO A 141 9.27 16.03 -11.63
C PRO A 141 7.89 15.55 -11.16
N LEU A 142 7.65 14.25 -11.26
CA LEU A 142 6.51 13.57 -10.63
C LEU A 142 6.78 13.39 -9.13
N SER A 143 5.73 13.48 -8.30
CA SER A 143 5.83 13.23 -6.86
C SER A 143 5.96 11.72 -6.55
N GLU A 144 6.49 11.40 -5.37
CA GLU A 144 6.68 10.01 -4.91
C GLU A 144 5.35 9.34 -4.58
N ASN A 145 4.37 10.12 -4.12
CA ASN A 145 3.01 9.65 -3.89
C ASN A 145 2.20 9.70 -5.18
N THR A 146 1.37 8.70 -5.41
CA THR A 146 0.61 8.60 -6.66
C THR A 146 -0.57 9.56 -6.74
N THR A 147 -1.02 10.13 -5.61
CA THR A 147 -2.12 11.10 -5.57
C THR A 147 -1.81 12.22 -4.58
N VAL A 148 -2.28 13.44 -4.89
CA VAL A 148 -2.18 14.60 -3.99
C VAL A 148 -2.83 14.28 -2.63
N TRP A 149 -3.94 13.53 -2.62
CA TRP A 149 -4.61 13.10 -1.39
C TRP A 149 -3.69 12.28 -0.47
N ASN A 150 -2.96 11.30 -1.04
CA ASN A 150 -2.02 10.50 -0.27
C ASN A 150 -0.83 11.33 0.20
N GLU A 151 -0.37 12.26 -0.64
CA GLU A 151 0.74 13.17 -0.33
C GLU A 151 0.45 14.08 0.86
N VAL A 152 -0.78 14.61 0.92
CA VAL A 152 -1.19 15.56 1.95
C VAL A 152 -1.60 14.86 3.26
N PHE A 153 -2.32 13.72 3.20
CA PHE A 153 -3.02 13.18 4.37
C PHE A 153 -2.56 11.80 4.86
N LEU A 154 -1.74 11.03 4.11
CA LEU A 154 -1.33 9.68 4.52
C LEU A 154 0.09 9.62 5.13
N GLY A 155 0.65 10.77 5.51
CA GLY A 155 1.98 10.88 6.15
C GLY A 155 2.08 10.34 7.59
N ASN A 156 0.97 9.92 8.22
CA ASN A 156 0.86 9.48 9.63
C ASN A 156 1.15 10.55 10.70
N GLU A 157 1.13 11.84 10.35
CA GLU A 157 1.20 12.92 11.33
C GLU A 157 -0.22 13.38 11.72
N GLY A 158 -0.43 13.67 13.00
CA GLY A 158 -1.70 14.21 13.47
C GLY A 158 -1.88 15.64 12.95
N GLN A 159 -2.83 15.85 12.05
CA GLN A 159 -3.05 17.14 11.39
C GLN A 159 -4.32 17.79 11.91
N VAL A 160 -4.22 18.99 12.50
CA VAL A 160 -5.39 19.81 12.83
C VAL A 160 -5.83 20.54 11.58
N VAL A 161 -7.11 20.41 11.22
CA VAL A 161 -7.64 20.93 9.95
C VAL A 161 -8.94 21.69 10.14
N GLU A 162 -9.17 22.66 9.24
CA GLU A 162 -10.44 23.34 9.01
C GLU A 162 -11.03 22.82 7.70
N VAL A 163 -12.23 22.23 7.77
CA VAL A 163 -12.92 21.64 6.62
C VAL A 163 -14.20 22.42 6.34
N TYR A 164 -14.37 22.86 5.09
CA TYR A 164 -15.58 23.57 4.64
C TYR A 164 -15.82 23.40 3.13
N LYS A 165 -16.95 23.91 2.65
CA LYS A 165 -17.28 23.96 1.23
C LYS A 165 -17.05 25.37 0.68
N ILE A 166 -16.49 25.48 -0.53
CA ILE A 166 -16.11 26.77 -1.12
C ILE A 166 -17.30 27.73 -1.30
N ASP A 167 -18.51 27.19 -1.52
CA ASP A 167 -19.76 27.95 -1.61
C ASP A 167 -20.36 28.31 -0.25
N LYS A 168 -19.82 27.75 0.84
CA LYS A 168 -20.28 27.93 2.21
C LYS A 168 -19.10 28.05 3.19
N PRO A 169 -18.32 29.14 3.12
CA PRO A 169 -17.13 29.32 3.95
C PRO A 169 -17.43 29.41 5.45
N ASP A 170 -18.66 29.82 5.82
CA ASP A 170 -19.07 29.97 7.21
C ASP A 170 -19.47 28.63 7.87
N GLU A 171 -19.83 27.61 7.08
CA GLU A 171 -20.16 26.26 7.57
C GLU A 171 -18.89 25.42 7.67
N LYS A 172 -18.02 25.76 8.65
CA LYS A 172 -16.72 25.11 8.84
C LYS A 172 -16.69 24.17 10.05
N VAL A 173 -15.91 23.10 9.92
CA VAL A 173 -15.66 22.11 10.98
C VAL A 173 -14.16 22.01 11.23
N ILE A 174 -13.75 22.17 12.48
CA ILE A 174 -12.34 22.13 12.87
C ILE A 174 -12.09 20.89 13.73
N GLY A 175 -11.01 20.15 13.47
CA GLY A 175 -10.63 18.99 14.28
C GLY A 175 -9.32 18.35 13.84
N CYS A 176 -8.85 17.36 14.59
CA CYS A 176 -7.64 16.62 14.26
C CYS A 176 -7.96 15.40 13.39
N ILE A 177 -7.25 15.19 12.29
CA ILE A 177 -7.46 14.04 11.41
C ILE A 177 -7.11 12.75 12.17
N LYS A 178 -8.11 11.88 12.32
CA LYS A 178 -7.95 10.53 12.85
C LYS A 178 -7.79 9.49 11.75
N LYS A 179 -8.60 9.61 10.68
CA LYS A 179 -8.59 8.73 9.50
C LYS A 179 -9.04 9.50 8.27
N VAL A 180 -8.48 9.10 7.13
CA VAL A 180 -8.92 9.56 5.80
C VAL A 180 -9.19 8.35 4.91
N SER A 181 -10.12 8.51 3.97
CA SER A 181 -10.36 7.53 2.91
C SER A 181 -9.10 7.26 2.10
N ARG A 182 -8.93 6.02 1.61
CA ARG A 182 -7.85 5.70 0.67
C ARG A 182 -8.03 6.44 -0.65
N ALA A 183 -6.95 6.54 -1.44
CA ALA A 183 -6.96 7.15 -2.78
C ALA A 183 -8.12 6.67 -3.69
N PHE A 184 -8.54 5.40 -3.59
CA PHE A 184 -9.57 4.81 -4.46
C PHE A 184 -10.91 4.52 -3.84
N GLU A 185 -11.14 4.96 -2.61
CA GLU A 185 -12.49 4.95 -2.10
C GLU A 185 -13.34 5.94 -2.94
N PRO A 186 -14.53 5.51 -3.44
CA PRO A 186 -15.37 6.34 -4.31
C PRO A 186 -15.75 7.67 -3.67
N GLU A 187 -15.91 7.66 -2.35
CA GLU A 187 -16.21 8.82 -1.52
C GLU A 187 -14.97 9.18 -0.70
N LYS A 188 -14.67 10.47 -0.64
CA LYS A 188 -13.58 11.01 0.19
C LYS A 188 -14.15 11.41 1.53
N ASN A 189 -13.97 10.54 2.51
CA ASN A 189 -14.43 10.75 3.87
C ASN A 189 -13.23 11.07 4.79
N ILE A 190 -13.49 11.89 5.80
CA ILE A 190 -12.53 12.27 6.84
C ILE A 190 -13.19 12.06 8.19
N VAL A 191 -12.46 11.45 9.12
CA VAL A 191 -12.88 11.34 10.51
C VAL A 191 -12.03 12.30 11.33
N LEU A 192 -12.69 13.26 11.97
CA LEU A 192 -12.06 14.25 12.84
C LEU A 192 -12.25 13.87 14.32
N GLU A 193 -11.22 14.08 15.12
CA GLU A 193 -11.21 13.92 16.57
C GLU A 193 -11.10 15.28 17.27
N GLY A 194 -11.73 15.39 18.44
CA GLY A 194 -11.65 16.58 19.27
C GLY A 194 -12.32 17.81 18.64
N VAL A 195 -13.36 17.63 17.81
CA VAL A 195 -13.99 18.72 17.04
C VAL A 195 -14.42 19.90 17.92
N GLU A 196 -15.11 19.63 19.02
CA GLU A 196 -15.57 20.69 19.93
C GLU A 196 -14.40 21.40 20.63
N HIS A 197 -13.37 20.64 21.01
CA HIS A 197 -12.18 21.18 21.67
C HIS A 197 -11.40 22.09 20.71
N TRP A 198 -11.06 21.59 19.53
CA TRP A 198 -10.29 22.35 18.55
C TRP A 198 -11.05 23.56 18.01
N THR A 199 -12.37 23.46 17.82
CA THR A 199 -13.20 24.64 17.48
C THR A 199 -13.02 25.74 18.53
N LYS A 200 -13.14 25.41 19.82
CA LYS A 200 -12.96 26.40 20.90
C LYS A 200 -11.54 26.95 20.96
N VAL A 201 -10.51 26.12 20.74
CA VAL A 201 -9.11 26.58 20.70
C VAL A 201 -8.93 27.61 19.58
N MET A 202 -9.38 27.31 18.36
CA MET A 202 -9.20 28.18 17.19
C MET A 202 -10.10 29.44 17.21
N GLU A 203 -11.17 29.46 18.00
CA GLU A 203 -11.95 30.67 18.27
C GLU A 203 -11.23 31.65 19.21
N HIS A 204 -10.35 31.15 20.09
CA HIS A 204 -9.68 31.94 21.11
C HIS A 204 -8.27 32.38 20.73
N TYR A 205 -7.63 31.65 19.81
CA TYR A 205 -6.25 31.87 19.40
C TYR A 205 -6.18 31.88 17.87
N GLU A 206 -5.51 32.87 17.32
CA GLU A 206 -5.20 32.91 15.89
C GLU A 206 -4.05 31.95 15.61
N VAL A 207 -4.34 30.90 14.84
CA VAL A 207 -3.36 29.91 14.38
C VAL A 207 -3.29 29.98 12.87
N GLU A 208 -2.09 30.12 12.33
CA GLU A 208 -1.87 30.21 10.89
C GLU A 208 -2.09 28.86 10.20
N THR A 209 -2.58 28.92 8.96
CA THR A 209 -2.70 27.74 8.10
C THR A 209 -1.47 27.62 7.22
N GLU A 210 -0.84 26.45 7.23
CA GLU A 210 0.35 26.15 6.44
C GLU A 210 -0.01 25.84 4.99
N ASP A 211 -1.00 24.95 4.80
CA ASP A 211 -1.41 24.47 3.49
C ASP A 211 -2.93 24.44 3.33
N ALA A 212 -3.38 24.45 2.08
CA ALA A 212 -4.79 24.27 1.74
C ALA A 212 -4.95 23.25 0.61
N PHE A 213 -5.65 22.16 0.90
CA PHE A 213 -6.11 21.22 -0.10
C PHE A 213 -7.48 21.67 -0.64
N ILE A 214 -7.61 21.75 -1.96
CA ILE A 214 -8.84 22.15 -2.64
C ILE A 214 -9.23 21.06 -3.65
N ASP A 215 -10.37 20.41 -3.41
CA ASP A 215 -11.01 19.57 -4.41
C ASP A 215 -11.83 20.46 -5.37
N THR A 216 -11.25 20.72 -6.53
CA THR A 216 -11.86 21.59 -7.56
C THR A 216 -13.14 21.02 -8.15
N LYS A 217 -13.42 19.72 -7.98
CA LYS A 217 -14.65 19.09 -8.48
C LYS A 217 -15.79 19.21 -7.49
N THR A 218 -15.53 18.94 -6.21
CA THR A 218 -16.58 18.95 -5.18
C THR A 218 -16.68 20.27 -4.42
N GLY A 219 -15.73 21.18 -4.60
CA GLY A 219 -15.61 22.41 -3.83
C GLY A 219 -15.23 22.19 -2.37
N LEU A 220 -14.75 20.99 -1.99
CA LEU A 220 -14.26 20.73 -0.64
C LEU A 220 -12.92 21.44 -0.43
N VAL A 221 -12.81 22.20 0.67
CA VAL A 221 -11.58 22.86 1.09
C VAL A 221 -11.18 22.32 2.45
N ILE A 222 -9.91 21.95 2.60
CA ILE A 222 -9.30 21.50 3.84
C ILE A 222 -8.06 22.34 4.05
N LYS A 223 -8.08 23.25 5.03
CA LYS A 223 -6.88 23.97 5.46
C LYS A 223 -6.21 23.19 6.58
N ILE A 224 -4.89 23.14 6.52
CA ILE A 224 -4.05 22.47 7.51
C ILE A 224 -3.43 23.56 8.36
N TYR A 225 -3.68 23.53 9.67
CA TYR A 225 -3.07 24.46 10.60
C TYR A 225 -1.61 24.10 10.84
N ASN A 226 -0.79 25.13 11.08
CA ASN A 226 0.57 24.92 11.55
C ASN A 226 0.55 24.14 12.87
N LEU A 227 1.21 22.98 12.89
CA LEU A 227 1.12 22.05 14.02
C LEU A 227 1.71 22.64 15.30
N GLU A 228 2.85 23.34 15.22
CA GLU A 228 3.52 23.92 16.39
C GLU A 228 2.63 24.99 17.04
N GLN A 229 2.12 25.94 16.25
CA GLN A 229 1.21 26.98 16.73
C GLN A 229 -0.10 26.38 17.28
N ALA A 230 -0.65 25.34 16.64
CA ALA A 230 -1.87 24.67 17.12
C ALA A 230 -1.67 24.01 18.49
N LEU A 231 -0.51 23.39 18.72
CA LEU A 231 -0.16 22.79 20.02
C LEU A 231 0.06 23.87 21.09
N GLU A 232 0.73 24.97 20.76
CA GLU A 232 0.89 26.11 21.68
C GLU A 232 -0.47 26.71 22.09
N ALA A 233 -1.36 26.92 21.12
CA ALA A 233 -2.71 27.42 21.36
C ALA A 233 -3.52 26.46 22.25
N GLN A 234 -3.42 25.15 22.01
CA GLN A 234 -4.04 24.13 22.84
C GLN A 234 -3.54 24.18 24.30
N ASP A 235 -2.24 24.31 24.51
CA ASP A 235 -1.65 24.40 25.86
C ASP A 235 -2.13 25.64 26.61
N LEU A 236 -2.19 26.79 25.94
CA LEU A 236 -2.72 28.02 26.52
C LEU A 236 -4.20 27.89 26.88
N TYR A 237 -5.00 27.29 25.99
CA TYR A 237 -6.41 27.03 26.23
C TYR A 237 -6.63 26.10 27.44
N ASN A 238 -5.88 24.99 27.52
CA ASN A 238 -5.97 24.04 28.62
C ASN A 238 -5.59 24.66 29.97
N LYS A 239 -4.56 25.53 30.01
CA LYS A 239 -4.20 26.30 31.21
C LYS A 239 -5.32 27.25 31.64
N LYS A 240 -5.98 27.91 30.68
CA LYS A 240 -7.10 28.80 30.97
C LYS A 240 -8.30 28.05 31.57
N VAL A 241 -8.69 26.93 30.96
CA VAL A 241 -9.83 26.12 31.41
C VAL A 241 -9.58 25.48 32.78
N SER A 242 -8.37 24.96 33.02
CA SER A 242 -8.01 24.38 34.32
C SER A 242 -8.05 25.41 35.45
N ASN A 243 -7.54 26.62 35.22
CA ASN A 243 -7.59 27.73 36.18
C ASN A 243 -9.03 28.20 36.45
N SER A 244 -9.94 28.16 35.47
CA SER A 244 -11.36 28.54 35.68
C SER A 244 -12.19 27.48 36.40
N THR A 245 -11.71 26.23 36.49
CA THR A 245 -12.45 25.13 37.15
C THR A 245 -12.04 24.97 38.62
N THR A 246 -10.97 25.64 39.05
CA THR A 246 -10.41 25.59 40.42
C THR A 246 -10.73 26.83 41.27
N SER A 247 -11.42 27.81 40.70
CA SER A 247 -11.90 29.05 41.32
C SER A 247 -13.42 29.05 41.46
#